data_AF-A0A6M0C4Q2-F1
#
_entry.id   AF-A0A6M0C4Q2-F1
#
_cell.length_a   1.000
_cell.length_b   1.000
_cell.length_c   1.000
_cell.angle_alpha   90.00
_cell.angle_beta   90.00
_cell.angle_gamma   90.00
#
_symmetry.space_group_name_H-M   'P 1'
#
loop_
_entity.id
_entity.type
_entity.pdbx_description
1 polymer ?
#
loop_
_entity_poly.entity_id
_entity_poly.type
_entity_poly.pdbx_seq_one_letter_code
_entity_poly.pdbx_strand_id
1 'polypeptide(L)' 'MTQDVPSVSLLRAESYHLETLQASLEEVLAPLGGMAAFVKSGDRVLLKPNLLTGSRPTKECTTRPEIVYCVAKMV' A
#
# COMPACT_ATOMS: atom_id res chain seq x y z
N MET A 1 32.18 -1.66 8.15
CA MET A 1 30.92 -2.39 8.00
C MET A 1 29.81 -1.51 8.53
N THR A 2 29.17 -0.72 7.68
CA THR A 2 27.94 -0.02 8.06
C THR A 2 26.84 -1.08 8.18
N GLN A 3 26.26 -1.22 9.37
CA GLN A 3 25.10 -2.09 9.52
C GLN A 3 23.93 -1.43 8.81
N ASP A 4 23.36 -2.09 7.81
CA ASP A 4 22.09 -1.68 7.20
C ASP A 4 21.00 -1.86 8.26
N VAL A 5 20.64 -0.76 8.93
CA VAL A 5 19.49 -0.74 9.83
C VAL A 5 18.23 -0.83 8.96
N PRO A 6 17.34 -1.81 9.19
CA PRO A 6 16.12 -1.91 8.41
C PRO A 6 15.27 -0.65 8.58
N SER A 7 14.89 -0.04 7.45
CA SER A 7 14.02 1.14 7.42
C SER A 7 12.55 0.73 7.52
N VAL A 8 11.79 1.44 8.35
CA VAL A 8 10.34 1.28 8.50
C VAL A 8 9.68 2.61 8.19
N SER A 9 8.70 2.60 7.31
CA SER A 9 7.81 3.74 7.06
C SER A 9 6.42 3.44 7.60
N LEU A 10 5.85 4.37 8.37
CA LEU A 10 4.55 4.23 9.00
C LEU A 10 3.85 5.59 9.01
N LEU A 11 2.57 5.59 8.62
CA LEU A 11 1.71 6.77 8.61
C LEU A 11 0.36 6.43 9.25
N ARG A 12 -0.21 7.39 9.99
CA ARG A 12 -1.61 7.30 10.43
C ARG A 12 -2.51 7.77 9.29
N ALA A 13 -3.36 6.88 8.79
CA ALA A 13 -4.42 7.21 7.85
C ALA A 13 -5.77 7.22 8.57
N GLU A 14 -6.59 8.25 8.32
CA GLU A 14 -7.88 8.44 9.00
C GLU A 14 -9.09 8.17 8.11
N SER A 15 -8.88 7.90 6.81
CA SER A 15 -9.96 7.69 5.85
C SER A 15 -9.52 6.81 4.68
N TYR A 16 -10.51 6.13 4.07
CA TYR A 16 -10.38 5.43 2.79
C TYR A 16 -10.89 6.25 1.60
N HIS A 17 -11.25 7.53 1.78
CA HIS A 17 -11.59 8.40 0.65
C HIS A 17 -10.41 8.49 -0.32
N LEU A 18 -10.70 8.30 -1.61
CA LEU A 18 -9.68 8.04 -2.64
C LEU A 18 -8.58 9.10 -2.69
N GLU A 19 -8.96 10.38 -2.64
CA GLU A 19 -8.01 11.51 -2.71
C GLU A 19 -7.04 11.50 -1.53
N THR A 20 -7.57 11.42 -0.30
CA THR A 20 -6.76 11.36 0.92
C THR A 20 -5.95 10.08 1.02
N LEU A 21 -6.54 8.94 0.60
CA LEU A 21 -5.87 7.64 0.63
C LEU A 21 -4.71 7.58 -0.36
N GLN A 22 -4.89 8.12 -1.57
CA GLN A 22 -3.82 8.17 -2.57
C GLN A 22 -2.64 9.00 -2.04
N ALA A 23 -2.90 10.18 -1.47
CA ALA A 23 -1.85 11.01 -0.88
C ALA A 23 -1.13 10.30 0.28
N SER A 24 -1.87 9.64 1.18
CA SER A 24 -1.28 8.87 2.28
C SER A 24 -0.43 7.68 1.80
N LEU A 25 -0.82 7.02 0.70
CA LEU A 25 -0.04 5.93 0.12
C LEU A 25 1.25 6.42 -0.55
N GLU A 26 1.21 7.57 -1.23
CA GLU A 26 2.40 8.21 -1.80
C GLU A 26 3.37 8.63 -0.68
N GLU A 27 2.85 9.25 0.38
CA GLU A 27 3.63 9.70 1.54
C GLU A 27 4.28 8.53 2.30
N VAL A 28 3.53 7.45 2.57
CA VAL A 28 4.08 6.31 3.31
C VAL A 28 5.15 5.56 2.51
N LEU A 29 5.11 5.60 1.17
CA LEU A 29 6.14 4.98 0.33
C LEU A 29 7.35 5.88 0.09
N ALA A 30 7.22 7.21 0.20
CA ALA A 30 8.28 8.16 -0.13
C ALA A 30 9.61 7.91 0.62
N PRO A 31 9.63 7.63 1.94
CA PRO A 31 10.88 7.31 2.65
C PRO A 31 11.59 6.04 2.16
N LEU A 32 10.89 5.16 1.45
CA LEU A 32 11.42 3.93 0.85
C LEU A 32 11.81 4.11 -0.63
N GLY A 33 11.79 5.35 -1.13
CA GLY A 33 12.06 5.69 -2.53
C GLY A 33 10.82 5.70 -3.43
N GLY A 34 9.62 5.61 -2.84
CA GLY A 34 8.35 5.61 -3.56
C GLY A 34 8.08 4.32 -4.33
N MET A 35 6.96 4.26 -5.06
CA MET A 35 6.61 3.07 -5.86
C MET A 35 7.68 2.73 -6.90
N ALA A 36 8.30 3.75 -7.49
CA ALA A 36 9.34 3.58 -8.50
C ALA A 36 10.60 2.86 -7.97
N ALA A 37 10.80 2.75 -6.65
CA ALA A 37 11.86 1.92 -6.08
C ALA A 37 11.59 0.42 -6.26
N PHE A 38 10.32 0.01 -6.39
CA PHE A 38 9.87 -1.39 -6.44
C PHE A 38 9.36 -1.82 -7.81
N VAL A 39 8.73 -0.90 -8.56
CA VAL A 39 8.09 -1.17 -9.84
C VAL A 39 8.64 -0.23 -10.91
N LYS A 40 9.01 -0.76 -12.07
CA LYS A 40 9.49 -0.02 -13.24
C LYS A 40 8.50 -0.11 -14.40
N SER A 41 8.52 0.90 -15.26
CA SER A 41 7.70 0.90 -16.47
C SER A 41 8.03 -0.32 -17.33
N GLY A 42 7.00 -1.09 -17.70
CA GLY A 42 7.12 -2.34 -18.45
C GLY A 42 7.14 -3.61 -17.59
N ASP A 43 7.25 -3.49 -16.27
CA ASP A 43 7.15 -4.65 -15.37
C ASP A 43 5.75 -5.28 -15.45
N ARG A 44 5.70 -6.61 -15.40
CA ARG A 44 4.45 -7.35 -15.22
C ARG A 44 4.24 -7.59 -13.72
N VAL A 45 3.56 -6.65 -13.08
CA VAL A 45 3.30 -6.69 -11.64
C VAL A 45 1.97 -7.38 -11.35
N LEU A 46 1.99 -8.37 -10.47
CA LEU A 46 0.77 -8.96 -9.91
C LEU A 46 0.39 -8.20 -8.64
N LEU A 47 -0.76 -7.53 -8.65
CA LEU A 47 -1.41 -7.11 -7.42
C LEU A 47 -2.10 -8.31 -6.78
N LYS A 48 -1.67 -8.66 -5.56
CA LYS A 48 -2.26 -9.75 -4.78
C LYS A 48 -3.22 -9.18 -3.73
N PRO A 49 -4.52 -9.00 -4.04
CA PRO A 49 -5.51 -8.79 -3.00
C PRO A 49 -5.51 -9.99 -2.04
N ASN A 50 -5.65 -9.74 -0.74
CA ASN A 50 -5.54 -10.79 0.27
C ASN A 50 -6.69 -11.80 0.13
N LEU A 51 -6.38 -13.10 0.30
CA LEU A 51 -7.39 -14.14 0.51
C LEU A 51 -7.87 -14.06 1.95
N LEU A 52 -9.16 -13.88 2.14
CA LEU A 52 -9.76 -13.63 3.45
C LEU A 52 -10.51 -14.87 3.94
N THR A 53 -10.59 -15.01 5.25
CA THR A 53 -11.44 -16.01 5.90
C THR A 53 -12.78 -15.39 6.27
N GLY A 54 -13.84 -16.20 6.29
CA GLY A 54 -15.15 -15.73 6.74
C GLY A 54 -15.07 -15.21 8.18
N SER A 55 -15.54 -13.98 8.43
CA SER A 55 -15.53 -13.37 9.75
C SER A 55 -16.74 -12.46 9.95
N ARG A 56 -16.99 -12.04 11.20
CA ARG A 56 -18.04 -11.06 11.51
C ARG A 56 -17.67 -9.68 10.95
N PRO A 57 -18.63 -8.87 10.46
CA PRO A 57 -18.35 -7.54 9.90
C PRO A 57 -17.51 -6.63 10.81
N THR A 58 -17.71 -6.72 12.12
CA THR A 58 -16.97 -5.93 13.13
C THR A 58 -15.47 -6.22 13.21
N LYS A 59 -14.99 -7.27 12.53
CA LYS A 59 -13.57 -7.63 12.47
C LYS A 59 -12.84 -6.97 11.30
N GLU A 60 -13.56 -6.34 10.37
CA GLU A 60 -12.97 -5.68 9.19
C GLU A 60 -11.99 -6.58 8.42
N CYS A 61 -12.30 -7.88 8.35
CA CYS A 61 -11.58 -8.83 7.49
C CYS A 61 -12.08 -8.63 6.05
N THR A 62 -11.65 -7.53 5.44
CA THR A 62 -12.03 -7.13 4.09
C THR A 62 -10.81 -6.64 3.30
N THR A 63 -10.84 -6.84 2.00
CA THR A 63 -9.89 -6.25 1.07
C THR A 63 -10.54 -4.97 0.59
N ARG A 64 -10.17 -3.84 1.20
CA ARG A 64 -10.71 -2.52 0.83
C ARG A 64 -10.45 -2.24 -0.65
N PRO A 65 -11.49 -2.11 -1.50
CA PRO A 65 -11.29 -1.91 -2.93
C PRO A 65 -10.54 -0.61 -3.22
N GLU A 66 -10.69 0.42 -2.38
CA GLU A 66 -10.02 1.71 -2.50
C GLU A 66 -8.49 1.57 -2.43
N ILE A 67 -7.98 0.72 -1.53
CA ILE A 67 -6.54 0.45 -1.43
C ILE A 67 -6.04 -0.23 -2.70
N VAL A 68 -6.75 -1.28 -3.15
CA VAL A 68 -6.37 -2.01 -4.35
C VAL A 68 -6.37 -1.09 -5.57
N TYR A 69 -7.38 -0.23 -5.70
CA TYR A 69 -7.48 0.75 -6.77
C TYR A 69 -6.34 1.75 -6.75
N CYS A 70 -6.06 2.38 -5.61
CA CYS A 70 -4.98 3.37 -5.49
C CYS A 70 -3.62 2.74 -5.78
N VAL A 71 -3.33 1.55 -5.27
CA VAL A 71 -2.07 0.84 -5.56
C VAL A 71 -2.00 0.44 -7.03
N ALA A 72 -3.11 -0.03 -7.63
CA ALA A 72 -3.15 -0.39 -9.05
C ALA A 72 -2.86 0.80 -9.98
N LYS A 73 -3.15 2.03 -9.55
CA LYS A 73 -2.81 3.25 -10.30
C LYS A 73 -1.33 3.64 -10.20
N MET A 74 -0.60 3.12 -9.21
CA MET A 74 0.81 3.45 -8.97
C MET A 74 1.77 2.48 -9.68
N VAL A 75 1.29 1.31 -10.08
CA VAL A 75 2.08 0.24 -10.72
C VAL A 75 2.07 0.33 -12.25
#